data_AF-A0AA38ZF61-F1
#
_entry.id   AF-A0AA38ZF61-F1
#
_cell.length_a   1.000
_cell.length_b   1.000
_cell.length_c   1.000
_cell.angle_alpha   90.00
_cell.angle_beta   90.00
_cell.angle_gamma   90.00
#
_symmetry.space_group_name_H-M   'P 1'
#
loop_
_entity.id
_entity.type
_entity.pdbx_description
1 polymer ?
#
loop_
_entity_poly.entity_id
_entity_poly.type
_entity_poly.pdbx_seq_one_letter_code
_entity_poly.pdbx_strand_id
1 'polypeptide(L)'
;MRLDEEVILDFFREYISVSKVENRVRILSDLRELASAESLDTFTLIYTNILEHQPDCPPEVVEKLVGLREGIPRKDAKEVVQECKEIYENSLVGGNPLKAGFVFPKVKCLTASKGSLWRKLT
;
A
#
# COMPACT_ATOMS: atom_id res chain seq x y z
N MET A 1 2.94 -8.98 -12.72
CA MET A 1 2.36 -9.06 -11.37
C MET A 1 1.32 -10.16 -11.24
N ARG A 2 0.27 -10.26 -12.08
CA ARG A 2 -0.74 -11.33 -11.93
C ARG A 2 -0.14 -12.75 -11.98
N LEU A 3 0.74 -13.02 -12.94
CA LEU A 3 1.43 -14.31 -13.04
C LEU A 3 2.24 -14.62 -11.77
N ASP A 4 2.97 -13.62 -11.24
CA ASP A 4 3.81 -13.79 -10.04
C ASP A 4 2.97 -14.14 -8.81
N GLU A 5 1.83 -13.47 -8.65
CA GLU A 5 0.84 -13.73 -7.61
C GLU A 5 0.28 -15.16 -7.69
N GLU A 6 -0.13 -15.58 -8.90
CA GLU A 6 -0.67 -16.92 -9.15
C GLU A 6 0.37 -18.00 -8.85
N VAL A 7 1.62 -17.82 -9.29
CA VAL A 7 2.72 -18.76 -9.02
C VAL A 7 3.03 -18.89 -7.53
N ILE A 8 3.06 -17.77 -6.79
CA ILE A 8 3.30 -17.79 -5.34
C ILE A 8 2.15 -18.49 -4.60
N LEU A 9 0.90 -18.18 -4.97
CA LEU A 9 -0.29 -18.79 -4.37
C LEU A 9 -0.31 -20.31 -4.62
N ASP A 10 -0.08 -20.71 -5.87
CA ASP A 10 -0.09 -22.11 -6.29
C ASP A 10 1.02 -22.93 -5.62
N PHE A 11 2.18 -22.33 -5.37
CA PHE A 11 3.26 -22.99 -4.64
C PHE A 11 2.90 -23.23 -3.18
N PHE A 12 2.44 -22.19 -2.45
CA PHE A 12 2.24 -22.31 -1.00
C PHE A 12 0.99 -23.10 -0.59
N ARG A 13 -0.02 -23.22 -1.47
CA ARG A 13 -1.24 -24.00 -1.17
C ARG A 13 -0.98 -25.50 -1.00
N GLU A 14 0.17 -25.99 -1.48
CA GLU A 14 0.60 -27.38 -1.27
C GLU A 14 1.13 -27.63 0.15
N TYR A 15 1.54 -26.58 0.87
CA TYR A 15 2.25 -26.69 2.16
C TYR A 15 1.48 -26.13 3.36
N ILE A 16 0.58 -25.17 3.15
CA ILE A 16 -0.25 -24.56 4.21
C ILE A 16 -1.69 -24.39 3.75
N SER A 17 -2.61 -24.12 4.67
CA SER A 17 -4.03 -23.98 4.33
C SER A 17 -4.26 -22.87 3.30
N VAL A 18 -5.12 -23.14 2.31
CA VAL A 18 -5.47 -22.22 1.22
C VAL A 18 -5.84 -20.84 1.77
N SER A 19 -6.74 -20.78 2.77
CA SER A 19 -7.15 -19.55 3.43
C SER A 19 -5.99 -18.74 4.03
N LYS A 20 -4.93 -19.40 4.48
CA LYS A 20 -3.76 -18.75 5.07
C LYS A 20 -2.84 -18.22 3.97
N VAL A 21 -2.73 -18.91 2.83
CA VAL A 21 -2.01 -18.42 1.65
C VAL A 21 -2.71 -17.19 1.10
N GLU A 22 -4.01 -17.28 0.82
CA GLU A 22 -4.81 -16.20 0.24
C GLU A 22 -4.68 -14.91 1.07
N ASN A 23 -4.84 -15.02 2.40
CA ASN A 23 -4.70 -13.87 3.30
C ASN A 23 -3.28 -13.25 3.29
N ARG A 24 -2.23 -14.03 3.00
CA ARG A 24 -0.85 -13.54 2.94
C ARG A 24 -0.50 -12.96 1.58
N VAL A 25 -1.08 -13.50 0.52
CA VAL A 25 -0.82 -13.11 -0.87
C VAL A 25 -1.69 -11.92 -1.29
N ARG A 26 -2.85 -11.69 -0.64
CA ARG A 26 -3.81 -10.62 -0.96
C ARG A 26 -3.17 -9.26 -1.22
N ILE A 27 -2.18 -8.86 -0.42
CA ILE A 27 -1.51 -7.57 -0.59
C ILE A 27 -0.85 -7.41 -1.97
N LEU A 28 -0.45 -8.50 -2.63
CA LEU A 28 0.08 -8.46 -4.00
C LEU A 28 -1.01 -8.08 -5.01
N SER A 29 -2.24 -8.59 -4.82
CA SER A 29 -3.40 -8.19 -5.63
C SER A 29 -3.72 -6.72 -5.40
N ASP A 30 -3.80 -6.30 -4.14
CA ASP A 30 -4.15 -4.92 -3.81
C ASP A 30 -3.10 -3.93 -4.37
N LEU A 31 -1.80 -4.26 -4.27
CA LEU A 31 -0.72 -3.44 -4.85
C LEU A 31 -0.74 -3.43 -6.39
N ARG A 32 -1.12 -4.54 -7.02
CA ARG A 32 -1.30 -4.61 -8.48
C ARG A 32 -2.45 -3.71 -8.93
N GLU A 33 -3.57 -3.76 -8.22
CA GLU A 33 -4.72 -2.90 -8.48
C GLU A 33 -4.35 -1.43 -8.29
N LEU A 34 -3.67 -1.10 -7.17
CA LEU A 34 -3.20 0.26 -6.89
C LEU A 34 -2.23 0.76 -7.97
N ALA A 35 -1.31 -0.10 -8.43
CA ALA A 35 -0.40 0.23 -9.53
C ALA A 35 -1.12 0.43 -10.87
N SER A 36 -2.30 -0.14 -11.05
CA SER A 36 -3.11 -0.05 -12.28
C SER A 36 -4.18 1.05 -12.23
N ALA A 37 -4.39 1.71 -11.09
CA ALA A 37 -5.44 2.70 -10.89
C ALA A 37 -5.27 3.94 -11.79
N GLU A 38 -6.30 4.34 -12.54
CA GLU A 38 -6.17 5.44 -13.53
C GLU A 38 -6.87 6.74 -13.10
N SER A 39 -7.51 6.75 -11.93
CA SER A 39 -8.22 7.92 -11.40
C SER A 39 -8.01 8.07 -9.90
N LEU A 40 -8.18 9.29 -9.41
CA LEU A 40 -8.10 9.62 -7.99
C LEU A 40 -9.02 8.71 -7.15
N ASP A 41 -10.29 8.59 -7.55
CA ASP A 41 -11.28 7.74 -6.88
C ASP A 41 -10.86 6.27 -6.81
N THR A 42 -10.20 5.77 -7.85
CA THR A 42 -9.71 4.38 -7.88
C THR A 42 -8.55 4.20 -6.91
N PHE A 43 -7.62 5.16 -6.86
CA PHE A 43 -6.52 5.12 -5.88
C PHE A 43 -7.04 5.14 -4.45
N THR A 44 -7.96 6.06 -4.13
CA THR A 44 -8.50 6.21 -2.77
C THR A 44 -9.32 5.00 -2.35
N LEU A 45 -10.13 4.43 -3.24
CA LEU A 45 -10.90 3.21 -2.98
C LEU A 45 -9.98 2.01 -2.69
N ILE A 46 -8.99 1.77 -3.54
CA ILE A 46 -8.06 0.64 -3.36
C ILE A 46 -7.25 0.83 -2.08
N TYR A 47 -6.76 2.04 -1.83
CA TYR A 47 -5.98 2.31 -0.62
C TYR A 47 -6.81 2.14 0.66
N THR A 48 -8.08 2.57 0.65
CA THR A 48 -9.03 2.30 1.74
C THR A 48 -9.18 0.80 1.97
N ASN A 49 -9.38 0.01 0.90
CA ASN A 49 -9.47 -1.44 0.99
C ASN A 49 -8.19 -2.11 1.51
N ILE A 50 -7.01 -1.54 1.20
CA ILE A 50 -5.73 -2.01 1.77
C ILE A 50 -5.73 -1.80 3.28
N LEU A 51 -6.13 -0.62 3.77
CA LEU A 51 -6.09 -0.30 5.21
C LEU A 51 -7.02 -1.17 6.05
N GLU A 52 -8.15 -1.64 5.49
CA GLU A 52 -9.04 -2.61 6.16
C GLU A 52 -8.31 -3.91 6.55
N HIS A 53 -7.29 -4.31 5.79
CA HIS A 53 -6.60 -5.60 5.97
C HIS A 53 -5.13 -5.46 6.38
N GLN A 54 -4.52 -4.32 6.05
CA GLN A 54 -3.15 -3.92 6.37
C GLN A 54 -3.16 -2.47 6.89
N PRO A 55 -3.67 -2.22 8.10
CA PRO A 55 -3.83 -0.86 8.63
C PRO A 55 -2.48 -0.16 8.87
N ASP A 56 -1.36 -0.87 8.85
CA ASP A 56 -0.01 -0.33 8.93
C ASP A 56 0.63 -0.05 7.56
N CYS A 57 -0.14 -0.15 6.47
CA CYS A 57 0.30 0.28 5.13
C CYS A 57 0.46 1.80 5.12
N PRO A 58 1.68 2.33 4.97
CA PRO A 58 1.90 3.76 5.04
C PRO A 58 1.70 4.41 3.66
N PRO A 59 1.30 5.70 3.58
CA PRO A 59 0.99 6.38 2.32
C PRO A 59 2.22 6.52 1.40
N GLU A 60 3.44 6.37 1.91
CA GLU A 60 4.67 6.28 1.13
C GLU A 60 4.66 5.11 0.12
N VAL A 61 3.83 4.08 0.34
CA VAL A 61 3.60 3.03 -0.65
C VAL A 61 2.93 3.60 -1.89
N VAL A 62 1.88 4.41 -1.72
CA VAL A 62 1.17 5.10 -2.80
C VAL A 62 2.13 6.07 -3.50
N GLU A 63 2.87 6.88 -2.73
CA GLU A 63 3.85 7.83 -3.27
C GLU A 63 4.88 7.15 -4.18
N LYS A 64 5.44 6.02 -3.75
CA LYS A 64 6.40 5.26 -4.57
C LYS A 64 5.76 4.67 -5.82
N LEU A 65 4.57 4.08 -5.71
CA LEU A 65 3.90 3.47 -6.85
C LEU A 65 3.52 4.50 -7.90
N VAL A 66 2.88 5.60 -7.49
CA VAL A 66 2.50 6.70 -8.38
C VAL A 66 3.75 7.34 -9.00
N GLY A 67 4.82 7.53 -8.21
CA GLY A 67 6.07 8.10 -8.70
C GLY A 67 6.82 7.26 -9.73
N LEU A 68 6.54 5.95 -9.81
CA LEU A 68 7.09 5.05 -10.83
C LEU A 68 6.24 5.00 -12.11
N ARG A 69 5.05 5.62 -12.13
CA ARG A 69 4.15 5.56 -13.28
C ARG A 69 4.44 6.64 -14.31
N GLU A 70 4.66 6.17 -15.54
CA GLU A 70 4.58 7.00 -16.72
C GLU A 70 3.10 7.31 -17.03
N GLY A 71 2.81 8.52 -17.48
CA GLY A 71 1.46 8.92 -17.89
C GLY A 71 0.57 9.54 -16.81
N ILE A 72 1.00 9.59 -15.55
CA ILE A 72 0.29 10.36 -14.51
C ILE A 72 0.91 11.76 -14.42
N PRO A 73 0.14 12.85 -14.64
CA PRO A 73 0.62 14.20 -14.43
C PRO A 73 1.12 14.41 -12.99
N ARG A 74 2.23 15.15 -12.82
CA ARG A 74 2.81 15.40 -11.49
C ARG A 74 1.84 16.08 -10.51
N LYS A 75 0.87 16.85 -11.01
CA LYS A 75 -0.16 17.49 -10.20
C LYS A 75 -1.09 16.42 -9.61
N ASP A 76 -1.64 15.58 -10.47
CA ASP A 76 -2.55 14.50 -10.10
C ASP A 76 -1.86 13.48 -9.19
N ALA A 77 -0.58 13.19 -9.44
CA ALA A 77 0.23 12.35 -8.55
C ALA A 77 0.32 12.91 -7.12
N LYS A 78 0.48 14.23 -6.97
CA LYS A 78 0.51 14.87 -5.64
C LYS A 78 -0.85 14.85 -4.97
N GLU A 79 -1.92 15.06 -5.74
CA GLU A 79 -3.30 15.00 -5.26
C GLU A 79 -3.64 13.60 -4.75
N VAL A 80 -3.33 12.55 -5.52
CA VAL A 80 -3.48 11.15 -5.10
C VAL A 80 -2.76 10.86 -3.79
N VAL A 81 -1.50 11.28 -3.67
CA VAL A 81 -0.71 11.05 -2.45
C VAL A 81 -1.29 11.82 -1.26
N GLN A 82 -1.80 13.04 -1.47
CA GLN A 82 -2.40 13.84 -0.41
C GLN A 82 -3.70 13.20 0.10
N GLU A 83 -4.62 12.82 -0.79
CA GLU A 83 -5.87 12.16 -0.42
C GLU A 83 -5.61 10.84 0.32
N CYS A 84 -4.66 10.03 -0.16
CA CYS A 84 -4.31 8.78 0.54
C CYS A 84 -3.67 9.02 1.91
N LYS A 85 -2.94 10.12 2.11
CA LYS A 85 -2.42 10.51 3.44
C LYS A 85 -3.56 10.84 4.39
N GLU A 86 -4.54 11.61 3.94
CA GLU A 86 -5.71 11.97 4.76
C GLU A 86 -6.53 10.73 5.14
N ILE A 87 -6.74 9.80 4.20
CA ILE A 87 -7.37 8.50 4.47
C ILE A 87 -6.59 7.72 5.53
N TYR A 88 -5.26 7.64 5.40
CA TYR A 88 -4.42 6.97 6.39
C TYR A 88 -4.54 7.61 7.77
N GLU A 89 -4.40 8.94 7.87
CA GLU A 89 -4.49 9.68 9.13
C GLU A 89 -5.85 9.49 9.81
N ASN A 90 -6.95 9.51 9.03
CA ASN A 90 -8.30 9.25 9.55
C ASN A 90 -8.51 7.80 10.02
N SER A 91 -7.73 6.84 9.53
CA SER A 91 -7.79 5.44 9.97
C SER A 91 -7.06 5.18 11.30
N LEU A 92 -6.21 6.10 11.75
CA LEU A 92 -5.41 5.93 12.96
C LEU A 92 -6.25 6.10 14.22
N VAL A 93 -5.99 5.24 15.22
CA VAL A 93 -6.58 5.36 16.56
C VAL A 93 -5.48 5.80 17.53
N GLY A 94 -5.61 7.01 18.07
CA GLY A 94 -4.58 7.59 18.94
C GLY A 94 -3.23 7.78 18.22
N GLY A 95 -3.26 8.07 16.92
CA GLY A 95 -2.05 8.27 16.10
C GLY A 95 -1.31 6.98 15.72
N ASN A 96 -1.90 5.81 15.99
CA ASN A 96 -1.30 4.52 15.66
C ASN A 96 -2.24 3.67 14.78
N PRO A 97 -1.68 2.84 13.88
CA PRO A 97 -2.45 1.82 13.18
C PRO A 97 -3.14 0.86 14.16
N LEU A 98 -4.36 0.43 13.82
CA LEU A 98 -5.13 -0.54 14.62
C LEU A 98 -4.37 -1.85 14.86
N LYS A 99 -3.52 -2.26 13.92
CA LYS A 99 -2.73 -3.48 13.99
C LYS A 99 -1.46 -3.38 13.15
N ALA A 100 -0.32 -3.82 13.69
CA ALA A 100 0.87 -4.01 12.89
C ALA A 100 0.72 -5.26 12.00
N GLY A 101 0.94 -5.07 10.71
CA GLY A 101 1.01 -6.10 9.70
C GLY A 101 2.38 -6.76 9.64
N PHE A 102 2.53 -7.72 8.74
CA PHE A 102 3.77 -8.50 8.61
C PHE A 102 4.69 -8.01 7.47
N VAL A 103 4.17 -7.12 6.61
CA VAL A 103 4.77 -6.71 5.34
C VAL A 103 5.55 -5.41 5.51
N PHE A 104 4.83 -4.30 5.71
CA PHE A 104 5.37 -2.95 5.63
C PHE A 104 6.50 -2.61 6.61
N PRO A 105 6.53 -3.15 7.85
CA PRO A 105 7.67 -2.97 8.75
C PRO A 105 8.98 -3.54 8.19
N LYS A 106 8.92 -4.48 7.23
CA LYS A 106 10.08 -5.15 6.63
C LYS A 106 10.47 -4.60 5.25
N VAL A 107 9.68 -3.68 4.69
CA VAL A 107 9.95 -3.12 3.35
C VAL A 107 10.98 -1.99 3.47
N LYS A 108 12.24 -2.31 3.14
CA LYS A 108 13.39 -1.39 3.29
C LYS A 108 13.22 -0.04 2.60
N CYS A 109 12.61 0.00 1.41
CA CYS A 109 12.44 1.25 0.68
C CYS A 109 11.49 2.24 1.39
N LEU A 110 10.63 1.77 2.31
CA LEU A 110 9.77 2.60 3.16
C LEU A 110 10.52 3.12 4.40
N THR A 111 11.53 2.38 4.89
CA THR A 111 12.31 2.78 6.07
C THR A 111 13.16 4.03 5.85
N ALA A 112 13.57 4.29 4.60
CA ALA A 112 14.37 5.46 4.25
C ALA A 112 13.59 6.79 4.35
N SER A 113 12.25 6.78 4.21
CA SER A 113 11.42 7.99 4.31
C SER A 113 11.33 8.55 5.73
N LYS A 114 11.60 7.74 6.77
CA LYS A 114 11.57 8.21 8.17
C LYS A 114 12.64 9.25 8.49
N GLY A 115 13.63 9.45 7.61
CA GLY A 115 14.77 10.34 7.85
C GLY A 115 14.67 11.76 7.25
N SER A 116 13.81 12.03 6.26
CA SER A 116 14.01 13.22 5.39
C SER A 116 12.94 14.31 5.44
N LEU A 117 11.71 14.08 5.92
CA LEU A 117 10.61 15.03 5.66
C LEU A 117 9.93 15.68 6.86
N TRP A 118 10.17 15.20 8.09
CA TRP A 118 9.42 15.68 9.27
C TRP A 118 10.19 16.65 10.18
N ARG A 119 11.37 17.15 9.78
CA ARG A 119 12.21 18.03 10.63
C ARG A 119 12.38 19.47 10.13
N LYS A 120 11.55 19.96 9.21
CA LYS A 120 11.64 21.36 8.70
C LYS A 120 10.30 22.08 8.56
N LEU A 121 9.39 21.89 9.51
CA LEU A 121 8.23 22.76 9.71
C LEU A 121 7.98 23.01 11.20
N THR A 122 9.00 23.53 11.88
CA THR A 122 8.93 24.39 13.08
C THR A 122 10.14 25.31 13.05
#